data_AF-A0A817YE72-F1
#
_entry.id   AF-A0A817YE72-F1
#
_cell.length_a   1.000
_cell.length_b   1.000
_cell.length_c   1.000
_cell.angle_alpha   90.00
_cell.angle_beta   90.00
_cell.angle_gamma   90.00
#
_symmetry.space_group_name_H-M   'P 1'
#
loop_
_entity.id
_entity.type
_entity.pdbx_description
1 polymer ?
#
loop_
_entity_poly.entity_id
_entity_poly.type
_entity_poly.pdbx_seq_one_letter_code
_entity_poly.pdbx_strand_id
1 'polypeptide(L)'
;MHTCPRLIDFTCTWAYGLTDDSFNEIVTRCHHLRRLSLVGCHQIYGHILNDIPEKYFHDIEYLNFEQCNQIEDDLLVKLYKRKKSISIVNYYGTSVDDDDDGGGGEGNF
;
A
#
# COMPACT_ATOMS: atom_id res chain seq x y z
N MET A 1 -22.50 -1.02 -10.31
CA MET A 1 -21.05 -0.75 -10.14
C MET A 1 -20.90 0.71 -9.77
N HIS A 2 -20.74 1.02 -8.48
CA HIS A 2 -20.57 2.40 -8.02
C HIS A 2 -19.08 2.71 -8.00
N THR A 3 -18.64 3.48 -8.98
CA THR A 3 -17.34 4.18 -8.97
C THR A 3 -17.46 5.30 -7.93
N CYS A 4 -16.44 5.49 -7.09
CA CYS A 4 -16.44 6.52 -6.05
C CYS A 4 -15.51 7.68 -6.46
N PRO A 5 -15.92 8.58 -7.37
CA PRO A 5 -15.06 9.63 -7.92
C PRO A 5 -14.70 10.73 -6.93
N ARG A 6 -15.11 10.63 -5.66
CA ARG A 6 -14.79 11.59 -4.60
C ARG A 6 -14.03 10.98 -3.44
N LEU A 7 -13.74 9.68 -3.50
CA LEU A 7 -13.00 9.03 -2.44
C LEU A 7 -11.53 9.40 -2.58
N ILE A 8 -11.09 10.35 -1.76
CA ILE A 8 -9.72 10.85 -1.69
C ILE A 8 -8.93 10.07 -0.63
N ASP A 9 -9.62 9.66 0.42
CA ASP A 9 -9.07 9.03 1.61
C ASP A 9 -9.81 7.74 1.90
N PHE A 10 -9.05 6.65 2.06
CA PHE A 10 -9.58 5.40 2.55
C PHE A 10 -8.70 4.87 3.67
N THR A 11 -9.32 4.57 4.81
CA THR A 11 -8.65 4.00 5.97
C THR A 11 -9.38 2.75 6.42
N CYS A 12 -8.65 1.67 6.58
CA CYS A 12 -9.16 0.40 7.06
C CYS A 12 -8.16 -0.20 8.05
N THR A 13 -8.62 -0.59 9.23
CA THR A 13 -7.76 -1.11 10.29
C THR A 13 -8.26 -2.46 10.76
N TRP A 14 -7.33 -3.40 10.98
CA TRP A 14 -7.61 -4.76 11.45
C TRP A 14 -8.64 -5.52 10.59
N ALA A 15 -8.65 -5.23 9.29
CA ALA A 15 -9.60 -5.82 8.36
C ALA A 15 -9.10 -7.18 7.85
N TYR A 16 -9.42 -8.23 8.59
CA TYR A 16 -8.99 -9.61 8.28
C TYR A 16 -9.50 -10.17 6.95
N GLY A 17 -10.56 -9.59 6.37
CA GLY A 17 -11.11 -10.01 5.08
C GLY A 17 -10.62 -9.19 3.89
N LEU A 18 -9.73 -8.21 4.11
CA LEU A 18 -9.22 -7.36 3.05
C LEU A 18 -8.02 -8.04 2.39
N THR A 19 -8.21 -8.44 1.12
CA THR A 19 -7.24 -9.19 0.31
C THR A 19 -6.64 -8.35 -0.81
N ASP A 20 -5.58 -8.83 -1.44
CA ASP A 20 -4.99 -8.19 -2.63
C ASP A 20 -6.03 -7.93 -3.74
N ASP A 21 -7.00 -8.83 -3.93
CA ASP A 21 -8.10 -8.62 -4.87
C ASP A 21 -8.97 -7.41 -4.48
N SER A 22 -9.27 -7.29 -3.18
CA SER A 22 -10.05 -6.17 -2.63
C SER A 22 -9.30 -4.86 -2.78
N PHE A 23 -8.00 -4.87 -2.48
CA PHE A 23 -7.10 -3.74 -2.65
C PHE A 23 -7.01 -3.31 -4.11
N ASN A 24 -6.93 -4.26 -5.05
CA ASN A 24 -6.96 -4.02 -6.49
C ASN A 24 -8.27 -3.35 -6.93
N GLU A 25 -9.41 -3.82 -6.43
CA GLU A 25 -10.70 -3.21 -6.74
C GLU A 25 -10.77 -1.76 -6.23
N ILE A 26 -10.24 -1.47 -5.05
CA ILE A 26 -10.21 -0.11 -4.49
C ILE A 26 -9.41 0.83 -5.40
N VAL A 27 -8.16 0.49 -5.72
CA VAL A 27 -7.28 1.36 -6.52
C VAL A 27 -7.73 1.47 -7.98
N THR A 28 -8.31 0.41 -8.56
CA THR A 28 -8.80 0.45 -9.95
C THR A 28 -10.14 1.16 -10.11
N ARG A 29 -10.94 1.29 -9.04
CA ARG A 29 -12.25 1.97 -9.09
C ARG A 29 -12.25 3.37 -8.47
N CYS A 30 -11.27 3.70 -7.65
CA CYS A 30 -11.17 5.00 -6.98
C CYS A 30 -10.04 5.82 -7.61
N HIS A 31 -10.28 6.36 -8.81
CA HIS A 31 -9.26 7.06 -9.60
C HIS A 31 -8.74 8.36 -8.97
N HIS A 32 -9.46 8.91 -7.97
CA HIS A 32 -9.09 10.13 -7.25
C HIS A 32 -8.57 9.84 -5.84
N LEU A 33 -8.27 8.58 -5.54
CA LEU A 33 -7.73 8.18 -4.25
C LEU A 33 -6.31 8.74 -4.11
N ARG A 34 -6.09 9.52 -3.06
CA ARG A 34 -4.79 10.12 -2.75
C ARG A 34 -4.15 9.46 -1.53
N ARG A 35 -4.94 9.04 -0.56
CA ARG A 35 -4.44 8.46 0.69
C ARG A 35 -5.14 7.14 1.00
N LEU A 36 -4.34 6.10 1.21
CA LEU A 36 -4.83 4.76 1.49
C LEU A 36 -4.06 4.16 2.66
N SER A 37 -4.74 3.96 3.78
CA SER A 37 -4.17 3.42 5.01
C SER A 37 -4.81 2.09 5.35
N LEU A 38 -4.01 1.03 5.30
CA LEU A 38 -4.38 -0.33 5.62
C LEU A 38 -3.50 -0.76 6.80
N VAL A 39 -4.05 -0.71 8.02
CA VAL A 39 -3.29 -1.03 9.23
C VAL A 39 -3.71 -2.40 9.76
N GLY A 40 -2.77 -3.30 10.05
CA GLY A 40 -3.10 -4.63 10.61
C GLY A 40 -3.91 -5.52 9.66
N CYS A 41 -3.79 -5.33 8.35
CA CYS A 41 -4.48 -6.11 7.33
C CYS A 41 -3.62 -7.33 6.93
N HIS A 42 -3.85 -8.46 7.59
CA HIS A 42 -3.01 -9.66 7.49
C HIS A 42 -3.13 -10.46 6.18
N GLN A 43 -4.07 -10.12 5.30
CA GLN A 43 -4.28 -10.81 4.01
C GLN A 43 -3.85 -9.96 2.81
N ILE A 44 -3.13 -8.86 3.05
CA ILE A 44 -2.51 -8.03 2.01
C ILE A 44 -1.05 -8.38 1.89
N TYR A 45 -0.67 -8.90 0.74
CA TYR A 45 0.70 -9.25 0.39
C TYR A 45 1.36 -8.15 -0.44
N GLY A 46 0.54 -7.26 -1.01
CA GLY A 46 1.01 -6.10 -1.76
C GLY A 46 1.53 -6.44 -3.15
N HIS A 47 1.35 -7.67 -3.65
CA HIS A 47 1.87 -8.09 -4.96
C HIS A 47 1.45 -7.15 -6.08
N ILE A 48 0.21 -6.67 -6.02
CA ILE A 48 -0.35 -5.77 -7.03
C ILE A 48 0.32 -4.38 -7.06
N LEU A 49 1.00 -3.95 -5.99
CA LEU A 49 1.59 -2.61 -5.90
C LEU A 49 2.60 -2.35 -7.01
N ASN A 50 3.26 -3.39 -7.52
CA ASN A 50 4.21 -3.25 -8.63
C ASN A 50 3.58 -3.48 -10.02
N ASP A 51 2.41 -4.14 -10.07
CA ASP A 51 1.75 -4.52 -11.32
C ASP A 51 0.61 -3.58 -11.73
N ILE A 52 0.13 -2.72 -10.82
CA ILE A 52 -0.93 -1.76 -11.13
C ILE A 52 -0.43 -0.74 -12.17
N PRO A 53 -1.15 -0.58 -13.29
CA PRO A 53 -0.84 0.47 -14.28
C PRO A 53 -0.84 1.87 -13.65
N GLU A 54 0.15 2.69 -14.01
CA GLU A 54 0.32 4.05 -13.47
C GLU A 54 -0.96 4.89 -13.52
N LYS A 55 -1.79 4.74 -14.56
CA LYS A 55 -3.06 5.46 -14.71
C LYS A 55 -4.06 5.25 -13.56
N TYR A 56 -3.97 4.17 -12.78
CA TYR A 56 -4.85 3.93 -11.62
C TYR A 56 -4.23 4.36 -10.30
N PHE A 57 -2.93 4.63 -10.30
CA PHE A 57 -2.13 4.91 -9.12
C PHE A 57 -1.53 6.33 -9.15
N HIS A 58 -1.89 7.13 -10.16
CA HIS A 58 -1.29 8.44 -10.43
C HIS A 58 -1.54 9.46 -9.32
N ASP A 59 -2.75 9.51 -8.78
CA ASP A 59 -3.18 10.43 -7.72
C ASP A 59 -2.76 9.98 -6.31
N ILE A 60 -2.31 8.73 -6.14
CA ILE A 60 -1.93 8.21 -4.82
C ILE A 60 -0.65 8.90 -4.34
N GLU A 61 -0.75 9.51 -3.16
CA GLU A 61 0.30 10.28 -2.49
C GLU A 61 0.72 9.63 -1.16
N TYR A 62 -0.16 8.84 -0.54
CA TYR A 62 0.11 8.23 0.75
C TYR A 62 -0.38 6.78 0.81
N LEU A 63 0.51 5.89 1.22
CA LEU A 63 0.21 4.51 1.58
C LEU A 63 0.66 4.24 3.01
N ASN A 64 -0.14 3.51 3.76
CA ASN A 64 0.25 3.05 5.08
C ASN A 64 -0.09 1.57 5.23
N PHE A 65 0.92 0.79 5.58
CA PHE A 65 0.86 -0.65 5.80
C PHE A 65 1.36 -1.06 7.18
N GLU A 66 1.26 -0.17 8.16
CA GLU A 66 1.66 -0.44 9.54
C GLU A 66 0.97 -1.70 10.05
N GLN A 67 1.71 -2.57 10.74
CA GLN A 67 1.24 -3.87 11.22
C GLN A 67 0.73 -4.84 10.12
N CYS A 68 0.97 -4.59 8.82
CA CYS A 68 0.69 -5.56 7.75
C CYS A 68 1.90 -6.49 7.54
N ASN A 69 1.91 -7.63 8.24
CA ASN A 69 3.05 -8.55 8.31
C ASN A 69 3.36 -9.34 7.03
N GLN A 70 2.49 -9.30 6.03
CA GLN A 70 2.68 -10.02 4.76
C GLN A 70 3.30 -9.15 3.66
N ILE A 71 3.45 -7.85 3.89
CA ILE A 71 4.03 -6.94 2.90
C ILE A 71 5.53 -6.87 3.12
N GLU A 72 6.29 -7.25 2.08
CA GLU A 72 7.75 -7.21 2.09
C GLU A 72 8.26 -5.78 1.89
N ASP A 73 9.25 -5.36 2.69
CA ASP A 73 9.85 -4.02 2.59
C ASP A 73 10.48 -3.77 1.21
N ASP A 74 11.09 -4.78 0.60
CA ASP A 74 11.64 -4.74 -0.77
C ASP A 74 10.60 -4.29 -1.81
N LEU A 75 9.34 -4.69 -1.61
CA LEU A 75 8.25 -4.33 -2.50
C LEU A 75 7.87 -2.84 -2.32
N LEU A 76 7.90 -2.34 -1.09
CA LEU A 76 7.67 -0.92 -0.78
C LEU A 76 8.79 -0.03 -1.32
N VAL A 77 10.05 -0.45 -1.17
CA VAL A 77 11.23 0.25 -1.71
C VAL A 77 11.17 0.32 -3.23
N LYS A 78 10.79 -0.77 -3.92
CA LYS A 78 10.60 -0.78 -5.38
C LYS A 78 9.51 0.20 -5.81
N LEU A 79 8.39 0.24 -5.08
CA LEU A 79 7.30 1.19 -5.34
C LEU A 79 7.75 2.64 -5.15
N TYR A 80 8.43 2.93 -4.04
CA TYR A 80 8.97 4.26 -3.75
C TYR A 80 9.95 4.72 -4.84
N LYS A 81 10.83 3.82 -5.30
CA LYS A 81 11.78 4.09 -6.39
C LYS A 81 11.08 4.40 -7.71
N ARG A 82 9.94 3.76 -7.99
CA ARG A 82 9.12 4.03 -9.20
C ARG A 82 8.37 5.36 -9.11
N LYS A 83 7.92 5.77 -7.92
CA LYS A 83 7.13 6.99 -7.70
C LYS A 83 7.65 7.79 -6.50
N LYS A 84 8.66 8.63 -6.71
CA LYS A 84 9.29 9.45 -5.65
C LYS A 84 8.39 10.48 -4.97
N SER A 85 7.21 10.76 -5.53
CA SER A 85 6.25 11.68 -4.93
C SER A 85 5.35 11.04 -3.87
N ILE A 86 5.47 9.72 -3.64
CA ILE A 86 4.62 8.99 -2.70
C ILE A 86 5.28 8.88 -1.33
N SER A 87 4.48 8.98 -0.28
CA SER A 87 4.86 8.65 1.09
C SER A 87 4.32 7.26 1.44
N ILE A 88 5.20 6.38 1.91
CA ILE A 88 4.84 5.00 2.27
C ILE A 88 5.26 4.75 3.71
N VAL A 89 4.35 4.19 4.51
CA VAL A 89 4.64 3.71 5.85
C VAL A 89 4.72 2.18 5.83
N ASN A 90 5.82 1.62 6.32
CA ASN A 90 6.07 0.18 6.37
C ASN A 90 5.41 -0.48 7.61
N TYR A 91 5.71 -1.77 7.82
CA TYR A 91 5.19 -2.55 8.95
C TYR A 91 5.47 -1.91 10.32
N TYR A 92 6.64 -1.32 10.51
CA TYR A 92 7.11 -0.75 11.78
C TYR A 92 6.57 0.65 12.07
N GLY A 93 5.79 1.24 11.14
CA GLY A 93 5.30 2.61 11.28
C GLY A 93 6.34 3.67 10.86
N THR A 94 7.42 3.27 10.17
CA THR A 94 8.44 4.20 9.67
C THR A 94 8.19 4.51 8.19
N SER A 95 8.64 5.69 7.76
CA SER A 95 8.56 6.09 6.35
C SER A 95 9.63 5.35 5.54
N VAL A 96 9.25 4.88 4.36
CA VAL A 96 10.17 4.25 3.39
C VAL A 96 10.80 5.34 2.53
N ASP A 97 12.12 5.38 2.49
CA ASP A 97 12.91 6.34 1.72
C ASP A 97 14.09 5.64 0.99
N ASP A 98 14.90 6.38 0.23
CA ASP A 98 16.00 5.81 -0.57
C ASP A 98 17.09 5.10 0.24
N ASP A 99 17.24 5.46 1.51
CA ASP A 99 18.25 4.92 2.42
C ASP A 99 17.79 3.66 3.16
N ASP A 100 16.57 3.18 2.89
CA ASP A 100 16.03 1.94 3.46
C ASP A 100 16.70 0.74 2.76
N ASP A 101 17.90 0.39 3.23
CA ASP A 101 18.69 -0.77 2.78
C ASP A 101 18.13 -2.06 3.40
N GLY A 102 16.89 -2.44 3.09
CA GLY A 102 16.31 -3.78 3.22
C GLY A 102 16.57 -4.56 4.52
N GLY A 103 16.87 -3.88 5.62
CA GLY A 103 17.42 -4.49 6.84
C GLY A 103 16.32 -4.88 7.82
N GLY A 104 15.55 -5.91 7.51
CA GLY A 104 14.40 -6.26 8.35
C GLY A 104 13.86 -7.67 8.22
N GLY A 105 14.67 -8.64 7.79
CA GLY A 105 14.24 -10.03 7.64
C GLY A 105 14.78 -10.96 8.70
N GLU A 106 14.38 -10.85 9.98
CA GLU A 106 14.44 -11.98 10.93
C GLU A 106 13.29 -11.89 11.94
N GLY A 107 12.17 -12.52 11.60
CA GLY A 107 11.01 -12.71 12.47
C GLY A 107 10.42 -14.10 12.25
N ASN A 108 11.24 -15.13 12.46
CA ASN A 108 10.87 -16.53 12.36
C ASN A 108 9.88 -16.88 13.50
N PHE A 109 8.64 -17.21 13.16
CA PHE A 109 7.78 -18.03 14.02
C PHE A 109 8.02 -19.51 13.74
#